data_AF-H0XU12-F1
#
_entry.id   AF-H0XU12-F1
#
_cell.length_a   1.000
_cell.length_b   1.000
_cell.length_c   1.000
_cell.angle_alpha   90.00
_cell.angle_beta   90.00
_cell.angle_gamma   90.00
#
_symmetry.space_group_name_H-M   'P 1'
#
loop_
_entity.id
_entity.type
_entity.pdbx_description
1 polymer ?
#
loop_
_entity_poly.entity_id
_entity_poly.type
_entity_poly.pdbx_seq_one_letter_code
_entity_poly.pdbx_strand_id
1 'polypeptide(L)'
;MGTSWGSPGWVRLALCLAGLGLSLYALHVKAARARDRDYRALCDVGTAISCSRVFSSRWGQGFGLVEHMLGPDNILNQSNSIYGCIFYTLQLLLGLQAAQHACGQRGPGPPDPQEGNTVPGEWPWQASVRKQGVHICSGSLVADIWVLTAAHCFEKVAATELNSWS
;
A
#
# COMPACT_ATOMS: atom_id res chain seq x y z
N MET A 1 -20.03 -15.42 11.93
CA MET A 1 -18.78 -15.47 11.14
C MET A 1 -19.10 -14.96 9.75
N GLY A 2 -18.97 -13.66 9.52
CA GLY A 2 -19.26 -13.04 8.23
C GLY A 2 -18.17 -12.04 7.93
N THR A 3 -17.27 -12.39 7.03
CA THR A 3 -16.20 -11.53 6.54
C THR A 3 -16.83 -10.46 5.66
N SER A 4 -17.13 -9.30 6.22
CA SER A 4 -17.55 -8.14 5.45
C SER A 4 -16.40 -7.69 4.57
N TRP A 5 -16.61 -7.75 3.25
CA TRP A 5 -15.86 -7.06 2.20
C TRP A 5 -14.36 -7.39 2.17
N GLY A 6 -13.95 -8.18 1.17
CA GLY A 6 -12.59 -8.69 1.00
C GLY A 6 -11.55 -7.64 1.33
N SER A 7 -10.79 -7.86 2.41
CA SER A 7 -9.83 -6.87 2.88
C SER A 7 -8.90 -6.51 1.72
N PRO A 8 -8.69 -5.21 1.42
CA PRO A 8 -7.69 -4.81 0.43
C PRO A 8 -6.30 -5.38 0.76
N GLY A 9 -6.09 -5.77 2.02
CA GLY A 9 -4.93 -6.51 2.50
C GLY A 9 -4.73 -7.86 1.81
N TRP A 10 -5.76 -8.68 1.56
CA TRP A 10 -5.59 -9.99 0.93
C TRP A 10 -5.15 -9.89 -0.54
N VAL A 11 -5.74 -8.96 -1.29
CA VAL A 11 -5.35 -8.70 -2.68
C VAL A 11 -3.91 -8.17 -2.72
N ARG A 12 -3.58 -7.19 -1.90
CA ARG A 12 -2.22 -6.65 -1.79
C ARG A 12 -1.22 -7.73 -1.39
N LEU A 13 -1.56 -8.55 -0.39
CA LEU A 13 -0.73 -9.65 0.09
C LEU A 13 -0.47 -10.66 -1.02
N ALA A 14 -1.52 -11.12 -1.72
CA ALA A 14 -1.38 -12.05 -2.83
C ALA A 14 -0.51 -11.50 -3.96
N LEU A 15 -0.73 -10.25 -4.38
CA LEU A 15 0.06 -9.58 -5.41
C LEU A 15 1.53 -9.40 -4.99
N CYS A 16 1.79 -9.00 -3.74
CA CYS A 16 3.15 -8.82 -3.24
C CYS A 16 3.89 -10.16 -3.10
N LEU A 17 3.23 -11.22 -2.61
CA LEU A 17 3.83 -12.55 -2.49
C LEU A 17 4.11 -13.16 -3.86
N ALA A 18 3.17 -13.04 -4.81
CA ALA A 18 3.39 -13.48 -6.18
C ALA A 18 4.54 -12.70 -6.85
N GLY A 19 4.56 -11.37 -6.72
CA GLY A 19 5.61 -10.52 -7.26
C GLY A 19 6.99 -10.80 -6.65
N LEU A 20 7.06 -11.00 -5.34
CA LEU A 20 8.30 -11.39 -4.65
C LEU A 20 8.76 -12.77 -5.09
N GLY A 21 7.85 -13.75 -5.19
CA GLY A 21 8.15 -15.09 -5.70
C GLY A 21 8.71 -15.06 -7.12
N LEU A 22 8.08 -14.30 -8.03
CA LEU A 22 8.58 -14.12 -9.40
C LEU A 22 9.93 -13.40 -9.45
N SER A 23 10.15 -12.40 -8.60
CA SER A 23 11.42 -11.66 -8.52
C SER A 23 12.56 -12.55 -8.01
N LEU A 24 12.32 -13.33 -6.96
CA LEU A 24 13.25 -14.33 -6.44
C LEU A 24 13.54 -15.41 -7.49
N TYR A 25 12.51 -15.87 -8.20
CA TYR A 25 12.67 -16.84 -9.27
C TYR A 25 13.52 -16.27 -10.42
N ALA A 26 13.28 -15.03 -10.85
CA ALA A 26 14.09 -14.38 -11.87
C ALA A 26 15.56 -14.22 -11.43
N LEU A 27 15.80 -13.90 -10.16
CA LEU A 27 17.16 -13.85 -9.59
C LEU A 27 17.81 -15.25 -9.60
N HIS A 28 17.08 -16.28 -9.21
CA HIS A 28 17.55 -17.67 -9.27
C HIS A 28 17.90 -18.09 -10.70
N VAL A 29 17.02 -17.82 -11.67
CA VAL A 29 17.26 -18.13 -13.09
C VAL A 29 18.51 -17.43 -13.61
N LYS A 30 18.70 -16.14 -13.26
CA LYS A 30 19.90 -15.39 -13.65
C LYS A 30 21.17 -16.00 -13.05
N ALA A 31 21.14 -16.37 -11.77
CA ALA A 31 22.27 -17.00 -11.10
C ALA A 31 22.58 -18.42 -11.63
N ALA A 32 21.53 -19.23 -11.85
CA ALA A 32 21.66 -20.58 -12.40
C ALA A 32 22.23 -20.55 -13.81
N ARG A 33 21.73 -19.65 -14.67
CA ARG A 33 22.26 -19.48 -16.05
C ARG A 33 23.67 -18.90 -16.11
N ALA A 34 24.06 -18.10 -15.12
CA ALA A 34 25.43 -17.63 -15.00
C ALA A 34 26.41 -18.77 -14.62
N ARG A 35 25.93 -19.75 -13.86
CA ARG A 35 26.71 -20.95 -13.50
C ARG A 35 26.74 -21.99 -14.62
N ASP A 36 25.61 -22.24 -15.27
CA ASP A 36 25.44 -23.21 -16.34
C ASP A 36 24.72 -22.59 -17.53
N ARG A 37 25.41 -22.52 -18.67
CA ARG A 37 24.87 -21.88 -19.89
C ARG A 37 23.74 -22.69 -20.53
N ASP A 38 23.69 -24.00 -20.26
CA ASP A 38 22.67 -24.92 -20.78
C ASP A 38 21.47 -25.04 -19.84
N TYR A 39 21.49 -24.34 -18.70
CA TYR A 39 20.36 -24.26 -17.79
C TYR A 39 19.11 -23.71 -18.51
N ARG A 40 18.01 -24.47 -18.38
CA ARG A 40 16.70 -24.12 -18.91
C ARG A 40 15.72 -23.87 -17.78
N ALA A 41 15.17 -22.66 -17.73
CA ALA A 41 14.18 -22.26 -16.73
C ALA A 41 12.79 -22.80 -17.07
N LEU A 42 11.92 -22.87 -16.06
CA LEU A 42 10.49 -23.21 -16.22
C LEU A 42 9.77 -22.20 -17.12
N CYS A 43 10.19 -20.92 -17.08
CA CYS A 43 9.64 -19.87 -17.93
C CYS A 43 10.23 -19.85 -19.36
N ASP A 44 11.12 -20.79 -19.72
CA ASP A 44 11.58 -20.98 -21.10
C ASP A 44 10.62 -21.92 -21.88
N VAL A 45 9.44 -21.39 -22.18
CA VAL A 45 8.30 -22.13 -22.75
C VAL A 45 8.52 -22.58 -24.20
N GLY A 46 9.37 -21.87 -24.95
CA GLY A 46 9.60 -22.19 -26.36
C GLY A 46 10.90 -21.60 -26.90
N THR A 47 11.15 -21.80 -28.19
CA THR A 47 12.35 -21.28 -28.87
C THR A 47 12.34 -19.75 -28.96
N ALA A 48 11.16 -19.15 -29.10
CA ALA A 48 10.96 -17.70 -29.13
C ALA A 48 10.76 -17.07 -27.73
N ILE A 49 10.29 -17.85 -26.74
CA ILE A 49 9.95 -17.36 -25.40
C ILE A 49 10.99 -17.91 -24.42
N SER A 50 12.01 -17.10 -24.12
CA SER A 50 13.04 -17.45 -23.13
C SER A 50 13.28 -16.31 -22.14
N CYS A 51 12.77 -16.49 -20.92
CA CYS A 51 13.04 -15.59 -19.79
C CYS A 51 14.52 -15.59 -19.41
N SER A 52 15.19 -16.74 -19.55
CA SER A 52 16.60 -16.89 -19.24
C SER A 52 17.48 -16.01 -20.14
N ARG A 53 17.14 -15.88 -21.42
CA ARG A 53 17.77 -14.92 -22.35
C ARG A 53 17.47 -13.47 -21.98
N VAL A 54 16.24 -13.18 -21.55
CA VAL A 54 15.84 -11.82 -21.15
C VAL A 54 16.60 -11.36 -19.92
N PHE A 55 16.64 -12.16 -18.84
CA PHE A 55 17.27 -11.78 -17.58
C PHE A 55 18.81 -11.71 -17.63
N SER A 56 19.42 -12.46 -18.55
CA SER A 56 20.86 -12.40 -18.82
C SER A 56 21.27 -11.28 -19.80
N SER A 57 20.31 -10.59 -20.43
CA SER A 57 20.61 -9.46 -21.31
C SER A 57 21.05 -8.21 -20.54
N ARG A 58 21.63 -7.24 -21.25
CA ARG A 58 21.96 -5.90 -20.70
C ARG A 58 20.78 -5.20 -20.02
N TRP A 59 19.57 -5.45 -20.51
CA TRP A 59 18.35 -4.84 -19.96
C TRP A 59 17.92 -5.49 -18.66
N GLY A 60 18.43 -6.69 -18.33
CA GLY A 60 18.19 -7.39 -17.07
C GLY A 60 19.06 -6.90 -15.90
N GLN A 61 19.90 -5.90 -16.12
CA GLN A 61 20.75 -5.28 -15.11
C GLN A 61 20.64 -3.76 -15.20
N GLY A 62 20.32 -3.10 -14.08
CA GLY A 62 20.18 -1.64 -14.03
C GLY A 62 19.20 -1.09 -15.07
N PHE A 63 18.21 -1.88 -15.49
CA PHE A 63 17.30 -1.59 -16.61
C PHE A 63 18.00 -1.23 -17.93
N GLY A 64 19.29 -1.55 -18.09
CA GLY A 64 20.13 -1.11 -19.22
C GLY A 64 20.36 0.40 -19.29
N LEU A 65 20.03 1.14 -18.23
CA LEU A 65 20.13 2.60 -18.15
C LEU A 65 21.11 3.04 -17.06
N VAL A 66 21.14 2.34 -15.93
CA VAL A 66 21.98 2.71 -14.77
C VAL A 66 23.45 2.70 -15.14
N GLU A 67 23.89 1.72 -15.94
CA GLU A 67 25.26 1.65 -16.45
C GLU A 67 25.66 2.93 -17.21
N HIS A 68 24.78 3.48 -18.03
CA HIS A 68 25.07 4.67 -18.84
C HIS A 68 25.07 5.96 -18.01
N MET A 69 24.24 6.03 -16.97
CA MET A 69 24.06 7.24 -16.15
C MET A 69 25.05 7.32 -14.99
N LEU A 70 25.30 6.19 -14.32
CA LEU A 70 26.04 6.13 -13.06
C LEU A 70 27.32 5.30 -13.14
N GLY A 71 27.58 4.67 -14.29
CA GLY A 71 28.72 3.79 -14.53
C GLY A 71 28.44 2.31 -14.20
N PRO A 72 29.23 1.39 -14.78
CA PRO A 72 29.04 -0.05 -14.60
C PRO A 72 29.32 -0.53 -13.17
N ASP A 73 30.26 0.11 -12.46
CA ASP A 73 30.68 -0.27 -11.10
C ASP A 73 29.78 0.33 -10.00
N ASN A 74 28.74 1.08 -10.39
CA ASN A 74 27.84 1.68 -9.42
C ASN A 74 27.06 0.60 -8.66
N ILE A 75 26.87 0.81 -7.35
CA ILE A 75 26.09 -0.10 -6.51
C ILE A 75 24.64 -0.28 -6.99
N LEU A 76 24.09 0.69 -7.73
CA LEU A 76 22.76 0.62 -8.35
C LEU A 76 22.76 -0.19 -9.66
N ASN A 77 23.89 -0.62 -10.19
CA ASN A 77 23.91 -1.47 -11.38
C ASN A 77 23.64 -2.95 -11.05
N GLN A 78 22.54 -3.20 -10.34
CA GLN A 78 22.10 -4.52 -9.88
C GLN A 78 21.11 -5.18 -10.86
N SER A 79 20.87 -6.48 -10.70
CA SER A 79 19.82 -7.19 -11.44
C SER A 79 18.45 -6.54 -11.22
N ASN A 80 17.62 -6.44 -12.27
CA ASN A 80 16.28 -5.85 -12.16
C ASN A 80 15.40 -6.56 -11.11
N SER A 81 15.59 -7.87 -10.95
CA SER A 81 14.89 -8.67 -9.94
C SER A 81 15.19 -8.22 -8.50
N ILE A 82 16.35 -7.62 -8.21
CA ILE A 82 16.65 -7.08 -6.88
C ILE A 82 15.75 -5.89 -6.57
N TYR A 83 15.55 -5.00 -7.55
CA TYR A 83 14.58 -3.91 -7.43
C TYR A 83 13.16 -4.41 -7.23
N GLY A 84 12.78 -5.48 -7.92
CA GLY A 84 11.50 -6.17 -7.71
C GLY A 84 11.34 -6.67 -6.27
N CYS A 85 12.35 -7.38 -5.73
CA CYS A 85 12.34 -7.83 -4.35
C CYS A 85 12.17 -6.67 -3.37
N ILE A 86 12.94 -5.60 -3.51
CA ILE A 86 12.84 -4.41 -2.65
C ILE A 86 11.44 -3.79 -2.75
N PHE A 87 10.93 -3.58 -3.97
CA PHE A 87 9.62 -3.00 -4.21
C PHE A 87 8.50 -3.80 -3.53
N TYR A 88 8.44 -5.11 -3.77
CA TYR A 88 7.39 -5.95 -3.21
C TYR A 88 7.52 -6.14 -1.69
N THR A 89 8.73 -6.17 -1.14
CA THR A 89 8.94 -6.19 0.32
C THR A 89 8.50 -4.88 0.96
N LEU A 90 8.88 -3.72 0.41
CA LEU A 90 8.45 -2.42 0.92
C LEU A 90 6.94 -2.25 0.83
N GLN A 91 6.33 -2.66 -0.30
CA GLN A 91 4.88 -2.68 -0.44
C GLN A 91 4.22 -3.62 0.57
N LEU A 92 4.80 -4.76 0.91
CA LEU A 92 4.23 -5.62 1.94
C LEU A 92 4.28 -4.95 3.32
N LEU A 93 5.43 -4.37 3.69
CA LEU A 93 5.63 -3.69 4.97
C LEU A 93 4.72 -2.47 5.15
N LEU A 94 4.63 -1.60 4.14
CA LEU A 94 3.73 -0.44 4.15
C LEU A 94 2.25 -0.87 4.23
N GLY A 95 1.91 -2.06 3.73
CA GLY A 95 0.55 -2.60 3.79
C GLY A 95 0.17 -3.15 5.15
N LEU A 96 1.14 -3.73 5.84
CA LEU A 96 0.98 -4.15 7.23
C LEU A 96 0.79 -2.92 8.14
N GLN A 97 1.51 -1.82 7.88
CA GLN A 97 1.34 -0.57 8.61
C GLN A 97 -0.03 0.09 8.36
N ALA A 98 -0.50 0.12 7.10
CA ALA A 98 -1.81 0.69 6.77
C ALA A 98 -2.99 -0.06 7.42
N ALA A 99 -2.83 -1.37 7.68
CA ALA A 99 -3.85 -2.15 8.39
C ALA A 99 -4.02 -1.72 9.86
N GLN A 100 -3.01 -1.07 10.46
CA GLN A 100 -3.07 -0.60 11.84
C GLN A 100 -3.75 0.78 11.99
N HIS A 101 -3.84 1.57 10.92
CA HIS A 101 -4.39 2.94 10.94
C HIS A 101 -5.85 3.03 10.46
N ALA A 102 -6.61 1.94 10.60
CA ALA A 102 -8.00 1.91 10.15
C ALA A 102 -8.92 2.56 11.19
N CYS A 103 -9.24 3.85 11.01
CA CYS A 103 -10.28 4.54 11.75
C CYS A 103 -11.64 4.45 11.01
N GLY A 104 -12.76 4.68 11.71
CA GLY A 104 -14.07 4.85 11.06
C GLY A 104 -14.67 3.57 10.45
N GLN A 105 -14.30 2.37 10.92
CA GLN A 105 -14.89 1.12 10.40
C GLN A 105 -16.34 0.93 10.86
N ARG A 106 -17.27 0.77 9.90
CA ARG A 106 -18.69 0.46 10.21
C ARG A 106 -18.77 -0.86 10.97
N GLY A 107 -19.37 -0.83 12.16
CA GLY A 107 -19.74 -2.05 12.88
C GLY A 107 -20.76 -2.89 12.09
N PRO A 108 -21.04 -4.13 12.52
CA PRO A 108 -22.10 -4.95 11.93
C PRO A 108 -23.46 -4.26 12.15
N GLY A 109 -23.91 -3.51 11.14
CA GLY A 109 -25.20 -2.83 11.11
C GLY A 109 -26.08 -3.34 9.97
N PRO A 110 -27.33 -2.88 9.87
CA PRO A 110 -28.22 -3.21 8.77
C PRO A 110 -27.57 -2.89 7.42
N PRO A 111 -27.77 -3.72 6.39
CA PRO A 111 -27.17 -3.52 5.07
C PRO A 111 -27.63 -2.21 4.42
N ASP A 112 -28.87 -1.80 4.67
CA ASP A 112 -29.46 -0.59 4.09
C ASP A 112 -29.41 0.61 5.04
N PRO A 113 -29.12 1.82 4.54
CA PRO A 113 -29.31 3.06 5.28
C PRO A 113 -30.79 3.21 5.65
N GLN A 114 -31.10 3.23 6.95
CA GLN A 114 -32.44 3.57 7.42
C GLN A 114 -32.49 5.08 7.70
N GLU A 115 -33.55 5.71 7.23
CA GLU A 115 -33.84 7.10 7.52
C GLU A 115 -34.39 7.20 8.95
N GLY A 116 -33.68 7.90 9.84
CA GLY A 116 -34.04 7.97 11.25
C GLY A 116 -32.95 8.56 12.14
N ASN A 117 -33.24 8.61 13.44
CA ASN A 117 -32.26 9.03 14.44
C ASN A 117 -31.18 7.97 14.58
N THR A 118 -29.93 8.42 14.61
CA THR A 118 -28.77 7.52 14.75
C THR A 118 -28.29 7.49 16.18
N VAL A 119 -27.77 6.35 16.61
CA VAL A 119 -27.10 6.24 17.91
C VAL A 119 -25.62 6.58 17.79
N PRO A 120 -24.97 7.10 18.85
CA PRO A 120 -23.52 7.30 18.85
C PRO A 120 -22.77 6.02 18.45
N GLY A 121 -21.88 6.14 17.45
CA GLY A 121 -21.08 5.03 16.93
C GLY A 121 -21.71 4.27 15.75
N GLU A 122 -22.96 4.57 15.35
CA GLU A 122 -23.60 3.92 14.20
C GLU A 122 -22.95 4.31 12.86
N TRP A 123 -22.52 5.58 12.76
CA TRP A 123 -21.77 6.12 11.64
C TRP A 123 -20.39 6.58 12.13
N PRO A 124 -19.41 5.67 12.23
CA PRO A 124 -18.16 5.90 12.97
C PRO A 124 -17.23 6.93 12.33
N TRP A 125 -17.48 7.32 11.08
CA TRP A 125 -16.81 8.45 10.44
C TRP A 125 -17.50 9.80 10.67
N GLN A 126 -18.76 9.83 11.10
CA GLN A 126 -19.50 11.06 11.33
C GLN A 126 -19.15 11.63 12.71
N ALA A 127 -18.57 12.83 12.73
CA ALA A 127 -18.22 13.53 13.97
C ALA A 127 -19.13 14.75 14.20
N SER A 128 -19.37 15.05 15.48
CA SER A 128 -20.06 16.26 15.95
C SER A 128 -19.01 17.16 16.60
N VAL A 129 -18.69 18.29 15.97
CA VAL A 129 -17.71 19.26 16.47
C VAL A 129 -18.43 20.21 17.42
N ARG A 130 -18.00 20.26 18.68
CA ARG A 130 -18.70 21.01 19.73
C ARG A 130 -17.80 22.08 20.35
N LYS A 131 -18.42 23.22 20.67
CA LYS A 131 -17.82 24.27 21.50
C LYS A 131 -18.61 24.34 22.81
N GLN A 132 -17.94 24.21 23.96
CA GLN A 132 -18.60 24.21 25.28
C GLN A 132 -19.78 23.21 25.37
N GLY A 133 -19.64 22.05 24.73
CA GLY A 133 -20.68 21.01 24.70
C GLY A 133 -21.84 21.26 23.72
N VAL A 134 -21.86 22.39 23.01
CA VAL A 134 -22.89 22.70 21.99
C VAL A 134 -22.37 22.34 20.61
N HIS A 135 -23.18 21.63 19.81
CA HIS A 135 -22.83 21.30 18.41
C HIS A 135 -22.77 22.57 17.57
N ILE A 136 -21.64 22.77 16.87
CA ILE A 136 -21.42 23.92 15.99
C ILE A 136 -21.31 23.47 14.54
N CYS A 137 -20.61 22.36 14.29
CA CYS A 137 -20.34 21.87 12.95
C CYS A 137 -20.30 20.34 12.88
N SER A 138 -20.54 19.82 11.68
CA SER A 138 -20.25 18.42 11.35
C SER A 138 -18.77 18.22 11.03
N GLY A 139 -18.25 17.03 11.24
CA GLY A 139 -16.91 16.63 10.84
C GLY A 139 -16.84 15.19 10.35
N SER A 140 -15.70 14.81 9.80
CA SER A 140 -15.40 13.46 9.35
C SER A 140 -14.11 12.94 9.98
N LEU A 141 -14.15 11.75 10.58
CA LEU A 141 -12.96 11.08 11.10
C LEU A 141 -12.05 10.66 9.94
N VAL A 142 -10.80 11.12 9.96
CA VAL A 142 -9.79 10.82 8.91
C VAL A 142 -8.59 10.04 9.44
N ALA A 143 -8.40 10.02 10.76
CA ALA A 143 -7.49 9.11 11.48
C ALA A 143 -7.98 8.93 12.92
N ASP A 144 -7.37 8.02 13.69
CA ASP A 144 -7.82 7.59 15.02
C ASP A 144 -8.12 8.74 16.00
N ILE A 145 -7.42 9.87 15.84
CA ILE A 145 -7.56 11.07 16.67
C ILE A 145 -7.74 12.37 15.86
N TRP A 146 -7.99 12.26 14.55
CA TRP A 146 -8.09 13.42 13.67
C TRP A 146 -9.45 13.50 12.99
N VAL A 147 -10.12 14.64 13.17
CA VAL A 147 -11.39 14.98 12.52
C VAL A 147 -11.16 16.13 11.54
N LEU A 148 -11.62 15.94 10.30
CA LEU A 148 -11.68 16.98 9.28
C LEU A 148 -13.03 17.71 9.36
N THR A 149 -13.02 19.04 9.37
CA THR A 149 -14.24 19.88 9.35
C THR A 149 -13.95 21.18 8.60
N ALA A 150 -14.97 22.02 8.41
CA ALA A 150 -14.83 23.27 7.69
C ALA A 150 -14.07 24.32 8.53
N ALA A 151 -13.11 25.02 7.92
CA ALA A 151 -12.28 26.02 8.61
C ALA A 151 -13.09 27.19 9.20
N HIS A 152 -14.18 27.60 8.54
CA HIS A 152 -15.05 28.70 9.00
C HIS A 152 -15.75 28.40 10.34
N CYS A 153 -15.79 27.13 10.77
CA CYS A 153 -16.22 26.75 12.12
C CYS A 153 -15.33 27.38 13.21
N PHE A 154 -14.12 27.83 12.85
CA PHE A 154 -13.10 28.35 13.77
C PHE A 154 -12.65 29.79 13.48
N GLU A 155 -13.19 30.47 12.47
CA GLU A 155 -12.71 31.80 12.00
C GLU A 155 -12.70 32.92 13.06
N LYS A 156 -13.39 32.73 14.19
CA LYS A 156 -13.46 33.70 15.30
C LYS A 156 -12.75 33.23 16.58
N VAL A 157 -11.87 32.24 16.47
CA VAL A 157 -11.23 31.59 17.62
C VAL A 157 -9.78 32.05 17.74
N ALA A 158 -9.44 32.72 18.85
CA ALA A 158 -8.05 32.96 19.21
C ALA A 158 -7.39 31.63 19.64
N ALA A 159 -6.12 31.42 19.28
CA ALA A 159 -5.37 30.19 19.57
C ALA A 159 -5.33 29.78 21.06
N THR A 160 -5.66 30.70 21.96
CA THR A 160 -5.73 30.49 23.41
C THR A 160 -7.00 29.77 23.89
N GLU A 161 -8.01 29.52 23.04
CA GLU A 161 -9.30 28.91 23.41
C GLU A 161 -9.43 27.40 23.10
N LEU A 162 -8.36 26.71 22.68
CA LEU A 162 -8.38 25.30 22.28
C LEU A 162 -8.98 24.35 23.34
N ASN A 163 -8.84 24.69 24.63
CA ASN A 163 -9.35 23.90 25.76
C ASN A 163 -10.89 23.89 25.86
N SER A 164 -11.59 24.75 25.11
CA SER A 164 -13.06 24.89 25.14
C SER A 164 -13.78 24.03 24.08
N TRP A 165 -13.01 23.29 23.27
CA TRP A 165 -13.49 22.49 22.15
C TRP A 165 -13.38 21.00 22.45
N SER A 166 -14.37 20.24 21.98
CA SER A 166 -14.47 18.79 22.13
C SER A 166 -15.19 18.16 20.95
#